data_AF-A0A1Y1LZW6-F1
#
_entry.id   AF-A0A1Y1LZW6-F1
#
_cell.length_a   1.000
_cell.length_b   1.000
_cell.length_c   1.000
_cell.angle_alpha   90.00
_cell.angle_beta   90.00
_cell.angle_gamma   90.00
#
_symmetry.space_group_name_H-M   'P 1'
#
loop_
_entity.id
_entity.type
_entity.pdbx_description
1 polymer ?
#
loop_
_entity_poly.entity_id
_entity_poly.type
_entity_poly.pdbx_seq_one_letter_code
_entity_poly.pdbx_strand_id
1 'polypeptide(L)'
;MQQYHILRSMATDILGEVRSIKQSLSKAERTPDEAPTSFFTELGCQFPLNSEEEIKIFNTSLEDEDNFKNAVMELSRVGGSNTYSFVSRTLALLITNELAITYSWLGRKGKKVFKTLKVASLVIESATVAIKDVTKQEIEKCIQLWVRRAFDRKKHALNKSF
;
A
#
# COMPACT_ATOMS: atom_id res chain seq x y z
N MET A 1 15.50 5.20 -37.78
CA MET A 1 14.27 5.82 -37.24
C MET A 1 13.07 4.88 -37.34
N GLN A 2 12.64 4.47 -38.54
CA GLN A 2 11.41 3.67 -38.72
C GLN A 2 11.45 2.27 -38.07
N GLN A 3 12.58 1.57 -38.14
CA GLN A 3 12.76 0.24 -37.52
C GLN A 3 12.62 0.25 -35.98
N TYR A 4 13.05 1.33 -35.33
CA TYR A 4 12.93 1.48 -33.87
C TYR A 4 11.47 1.64 -33.42
N HIS A 5 10.66 2.35 -34.21
CA HIS A 5 9.23 2.51 -33.93
C HIS A 5 8.48 1.20 -34.06
N ILE A 6 8.80 0.39 -35.07
CA ILE A 6 8.21 -0.95 -35.26
C ILE A 6 8.55 -1.84 -34.05
N LEU A 7 9.82 -1.88 -33.66
CA LEU A 7 10.27 -2.67 -32.51
C LEU A 7 9.58 -2.23 -31.21
N ARG A 8 9.44 -0.92 -31.00
CA ARG A 8 8.75 -0.37 -29.83
C ARG A 8 7.26 -0.74 -29.79
N SER A 9 6.57 -0.66 -30.92
CA SER A 9 5.16 -1.07 -31.04
C SER A 9 4.99 -2.54 -30.70
N MET A 10 5.82 -3.40 -31.31
CA MET A 10 5.79 -4.83 -31.05
C MET A 10 6.05 -5.16 -29.57
N ALA A 11 6.98 -4.46 -28.93
CA ALA A 11 7.25 -4.66 -27.50
C ALA A 11 6.05 -4.27 -26.62
N THR A 12 5.35 -3.18 -26.93
CA THR A 12 4.13 -2.80 -26.19
C THR A 12 2.99 -3.79 -26.40
N ASP A 13 2.83 -4.31 -27.62
CA ASP A 13 1.78 -5.28 -27.93
C ASP A 13 2.04 -6.61 -27.20
N ILE A 14 3.30 -7.10 -27.25
CA ILE A 14 3.73 -8.30 -26.50
C ILE A 14 3.51 -8.11 -24.99
N LEU A 15 3.86 -6.93 -24.43
CA LEU A 15 3.62 -6.65 -23.01
C LEU A 15 2.13 -6.66 -22.66
N GLY A 16 1.27 -6.19 -23.57
CA GLY A 16 -0.19 -6.26 -23.42
C GLY A 16 -0.69 -7.70 -23.38
N GLU A 17 -0.25 -8.53 -24.33
CA GLU A 17 -0.63 -9.94 -24.40
C GLU A 17 -0.15 -10.73 -23.18
N VAL A 18 1.08 -10.51 -22.72
CA VAL A 18 1.62 -11.15 -21.51
C VAL A 18 0.79 -10.80 -20.26
N ARG A 19 0.34 -9.55 -20.13
CA ARG A 19 -0.56 -9.15 -19.04
C ARG A 19 -1.92 -9.85 -19.13
N SER A 20 -2.49 -9.92 -20.33
CA SER A 20 -3.77 -10.61 -20.60
C SER A 20 -3.70 -12.10 -20.26
N ILE A 21 -2.60 -12.77 -20.65
CA ILE A 21 -2.34 -14.17 -20.32
C ILE A 21 -2.20 -14.35 -18.81
N LYS A 22 -1.42 -13.50 -18.13
CA LYS A 22 -1.28 -13.56 -16.67
C LYS A 22 -2.62 -13.42 -15.94
N GLN A 23 -3.50 -12.53 -16.42
CA GLN A 23 -4.83 -12.32 -15.86
C GLN A 23 -5.80 -13.48 -16.16
N SER A 24 -5.62 -14.17 -17.28
CA SER A 24 -6.43 -15.34 -17.65
C SER A 24 -6.00 -16.58 -16.86
N LEU A 25 -4.70 -16.78 -16.65
CA LEU A 25 -4.14 -17.86 -15.82
C LEU A 25 -4.54 -17.71 -14.35
N SER A 26 -4.50 -16.49 -13.79
CA SER A 26 -4.94 -16.23 -12.41
C SER A 26 -6.43 -16.48 -12.16
N LYS A 27 -7.25 -16.50 -13.23
CA LYS A 27 -8.67 -16.88 -13.17
C LYS A 27 -8.86 -18.40 -13.33
N ALA A 28 -7.99 -19.07 -14.08
CA ALA A 28 -8.09 -20.50 -14.37
C ALA A 28 -7.55 -21.41 -13.24
N GLU A 29 -6.61 -20.93 -12.42
CA GLU A 29 -6.04 -21.69 -11.29
C GLU A 29 -6.93 -21.73 -10.04
N ARG A 30 -8.09 -21.06 -10.05
CA ARG A 30 -9.01 -21.08 -8.90
C ARG A 30 -9.77 -22.41 -8.84
N THR A 31 -9.25 -23.37 -8.08
CA THR A 31 -10.05 -24.48 -7.57
C THR A 31 -11.13 -23.92 -6.63
N PRO A 32 -12.35 -24.49 -6.58
CA PRO A 32 -13.47 -23.90 -5.83
C PRO A 32 -13.30 -23.85 -4.30
N ASP A 33 -12.22 -24.41 -3.75
CA ASP A 33 -12.07 -24.71 -2.31
C ASP A 33 -10.91 -23.94 -1.63
N GLU A 34 -10.11 -23.18 -2.38
CA GLU A 34 -9.07 -22.33 -1.80
C GLU A 34 -9.65 -20.93 -1.49
N ALA A 35 -9.67 -20.58 -0.20
CA ALA A 35 -10.02 -19.24 0.26
C ALA A 35 -9.20 -18.20 -0.53
N PRO A 36 -9.79 -17.06 -0.95
CA PRO A 36 -9.07 -16.09 -1.76
C PRO A 36 -7.78 -15.67 -1.04
N THR A 37 -6.64 -16.07 -1.60
CA THR A 37 -5.32 -15.74 -1.09
C THR A 37 -5.21 -14.22 -1.01
N SER A 38 -4.77 -13.71 0.14
CA SER A 38 -4.57 -12.28 0.37
C SER A 38 -3.60 -11.71 -0.67
N PHE A 39 -3.93 -10.57 -1.26
CA PHE A 39 -3.06 -9.84 -2.20
C PHE A 39 -1.69 -9.56 -1.58
N PHE A 40 -1.67 -9.26 -0.28
CA PHE A 40 -0.43 -9.02 0.46
C PHE A 40 0.44 -10.28 0.60
N THR A 41 -0.15 -11.47 0.54
CA THR A 41 0.57 -12.75 0.54
C THR A 41 1.15 -13.07 -0.84
N GLU A 42 0.43 -12.75 -1.92
CA GLU A 42 0.86 -13.00 -3.29
C GLU A 42 2.01 -12.08 -3.75
N LEU A 43 2.15 -10.91 -3.13
CA LEU A 43 3.15 -9.91 -3.52
C LEU A 43 4.61 -10.29 -3.20
N GLY A 44 4.82 -11.36 -2.43
CA GLY A 44 6.14 -11.76 -1.93
C GLY A 44 6.80 -10.75 -0.97
N CYS A 45 6.05 -9.73 -0.53
CA CYS A 45 6.52 -8.75 0.43
C CYS A 45 6.25 -9.24 1.86
N GLN A 46 7.21 -9.06 2.76
CA GLN A 46 7.04 -9.37 4.18
C GLN A 46 6.54 -8.12 4.91
N PHE A 47 5.31 -8.19 5.43
CA PHE A 47 4.70 -7.11 6.19
C PHE A 47 4.79 -7.36 7.70
N PRO A 48 4.91 -6.31 8.53
CA PRO A 48 5.03 -4.90 8.16
C PRO A 48 6.43 -4.56 7.61
N LEU A 49 6.48 -3.66 6.62
CA LEU A 49 7.73 -3.22 5.99
C LEU A 49 8.61 -2.47 7.00
N ASN A 50 9.89 -2.79 7.01
CA ASN A 50 10.88 -2.30 7.96
C ASN A 50 12.02 -1.49 7.33
N SER A 51 12.16 -1.53 6.00
CA SER A 51 13.24 -0.84 5.29
C SER A 51 12.75 0.07 4.17
N GLU A 52 13.66 0.94 3.72
CA GLU A 52 13.41 1.89 2.65
C GLU A 52 13.36 1.19 1.28
N GLU A 53 14.10 0.10 1.13
CA GLU A 53 14.10 -0.75 -0.05
C GLU A 53 12.76 -1.47 -0.19
N GLU A 54 12.26 -2.06 0.91
CA GLU A 54 10.96 -2.73 0.95
C GLU A 54 9.80 -1.80 0.60
N ILE A 55 9.75 -0.59 1.19
CA ILE A 55 8.68 0.36 0.87
C ILE A 55 8.77 0.90 -0.54
N LYS A 56 9.98 1.04 -1.12
CA LYS A 56 10.12 1.39 -2.55
C LYS A 56 9.56 0.31 -3.45
N ILE A 57 9.92 -0.96 -3.22
CA ILE A 57 9.44 -2.11 -4.00
C ILE A 57 7.91 -2.18 -3.91
N PHE A 58 7.36 -2.10 -2.70
CA PHE A 58 5.91 -2.09 -2.51
C PHE A 58 5.26 -0.89 -3.20
N ASN A 59 5.82 0.31 -3.08
CA ASN A 59 5.29 1.49 -3.73
C ASN A 59 5.26 1.39 -5.25
N THR A 60 6.28 0.78 -5.87
CA THR A 60 6.33 0.48 -7.31
C THR A 60 5.29 -0.57 -7.71
N SER A 61 5.09 -1.63 -6.92
CA SER A 61 4.06 -2.63 -7.22
C SER A 61 2.64 -2.04 -7.22
N LEU A 62 2.39 -0.99 -6.44
CA LEU A 62 1.13 -0.26 -6.37
C LEU A 62 0.91 0.72 -7.53
N GLU A 63 1.89 0.91 -8.42
CA GLU A 63 1.71 1.66 -9.67
C GLU A 63 0.83 0.92 -10.67
N ASP A 64 0.81 -0.42 -10.60
CA ASP A 64 -0.13 -1.25 -11.32
C ASP A 64 -1.55 -1.07 -10.76
N GLU A 65 -2.51 -0.81 -11.65
CA GLU A 65 -3.87 -0.42 -11.26
C GLU A 65 -4.65 -1.58 -10.65
N ASP A 66 -4.46 -2.80 -11.14
CA ASP A 66 -5.13 -4.00 -10.62
C ASP A 66 -4.60 -4.33 -9.22
N ASN A 67 -3.26 -4.27 -9.04
CA ASN A 67 -2.62 -4.39 -7.73
C ASN A 67 -3.17 -3.35 -6.74
N PHE A 68 -3.25 -2.08 -7.15
CA PHE A 68 -3.75 -1.01 -6.30
C PHE A 68 -5.22 -1.25 -5.89
N LYS A 69 -6.08 -1.61 -6.85
CA LYS A 69 -7.50 -1.91 -6.57
C LYS A 69 -7.67 -3.10 -5.62
N ASN A 70 -6.93 -4.18 -5.84
CA ASN A 70 -6.97 -5.36 -4.98
C ASN A 70 -6.54 -5.02 -3.55
N ALA A 71 -5.44 -4.28 -3.40
CA ALA A 71 -4.96 -3.80 -2.11
C ALA A 71 -5.99 -2.91 -1.39
N VAL A 72 -6.65 -1.98 -2.12
CA VAL A 72 -7.71 -1.12 -1.58
C VAL A 72 -8.87 -1.97 -1.04
N MET A 73 -9.34 -2.92 -1.83
CA MET A 73 -10.46 -3.79 -1.44
C MET A 73 -10.13 -4.63 -0.22
N GLU A 74 -8.91 -5.16 -0.14
CA GLU A 74 -8.49 -5.94 1.02
C GLU A 74 -8.35 -5.07 2.28
N LEU A 75 -7.66 -3.93 2.20
CA LEU A 75 -7.45 -3.04 3.35
C LEU A 75 -8.74 -2.36 3.81
N SER A 76 -9.72 -2.16 2.93
CA SER A 76 -11.03 -1.63 3.31
C SER A 76 -11.75 -2.52 4.35
N ARG A 77 -11.39 -3.81 4.43
CA ARG A 77 -11.99 -4.79 5.36
C ARG A 77 -11.37 -4.78 6.77
N VAL A 78 -10.31 -4.01 7.01
CA VAL A 78 -9.60 -3.95 8.32
C VAL A 78 -10.50 -3.40 9.43
N GLY A 79 -11.41 -2.48 9.08
CA GLY A 79 -12.33 -1.83 10.00
C GLY A 79 -11.66 -0.93 11.05
N GLY A 80 -12.49 -0.36 11.93
CA GLY A 80 -12.06 0.52 13.00
C GLY A 80 -13.26 1.23 13.62
N SER A 81 -13.17 1.60 14.90
CA SER A 81 -14.27 2.29 15.59
C SER A 81 -14.44 3.76 15.15
N ASN A 82 -13.43 4.32 14.48
CA ASN A 82 -13.43 5.66 13.89
C ASN A 82 -12.30 5.76 12.84
N THR A 83 -12.25 6.88 12.11
CA THR A 83 -11.26 7.15 11.05
C THR A 83 -9.83 6.97 11.51
N TYR A 84 -9.46 7.47 12.70
CA TYR A 84 -8.11 7.29 13.23
C TYR A 84 -7.81 5.83 13.57
N SER A 85 -8.78 5.11 14.15
CA SER A 85 -8.65 3.69 14.45
C SER A 85 -8.44 2.87 13.17
N PHE A 86 -9.18 3.15 12.10
CA PHE A 86 -8.99 2.50 10.80
C PHE A 86 -7.58 2.78 10.28
N VAL A 87 -7.21 4.06 10.13
CA VAL A 87 -5.89 4.48 9.62
C VAL A 87 -4.75 3.86 10.43
N SER A 88 -4.88 3.84 11.75
CA SER A 88 -3.85 3.28 12.63
C SER A 88 -3.70 1.77 12.47
N ARG A 89 -4.80 1.02 12.34
CA ARG A 89 -4.78 -0.42 12.14
C ARG A 89 -4.19 -0.75 10.76
N THR A 90 -4.65 -0.08 9.72
CA THR A 90 -4.18 -0.24 8.35
C THR A 90 -2.69 0.06 8.21
N LEU A 91 -2.21 1.20 8.74
CA LEU A 91 -0.78 1.55 8.66
C LEU A 91 0.11 0.61 9.49
N ALA A 92 -0.38 0.11 10.63
CA ALA A 92 0.38 -0.85 11.45
C ALA A 92 0.55 -2.22 10.79
N LEU A 93 -0.35 -2.61 9.87
CA LEU A 93 -0.17 -3.79 9.03
C LEU A 93 0.90 -3.54 7.96
N LEU A 94 0.97 -2.31 7.43
CA LEU A 94 1.81 -2.00 6.28
C LEU A 94 3.26 -1.67 6.65
N ILE A 95 3.49 -0.88 7.71
CA ILE A 95 4.80 -0.33 8.01
C ILE A 95 5.10 -0.36 9.52
N THR A 96 6.36 -0.67 9.84
CA THR A 96 6.86 -0.63 11.23
C THR A 96 6.96 0.80 11.77
N ASN A 97 7.06 0.94 13.10
CA ASN A 97 7.32 2.25 13.71
C ASN A 97 8.74 2.74 13.35
N GLU A 98 9.70 1.83 13.25
CA GLU A 98 11.09 2.06 12.83
C GLU A 98 11.14 2.78 11.50
N LEU A 99 10.46 2.23 10.49
CA LEU A 99 10.35 2.84 9.17
C LEU A 99 9.53 4.12 9.23
N ALA A 100 8.39 4.13 9.91
CA ALA A 100 7.53 5.32 9.97
C ALA A 100 8.22 6.56 10.57
N ILE A 101 9.22 6.39 11.45
CA ILE A 101 9.99 7.50 12.03
C ILE A 101 10.83 8.25 10.97
N THR A 102 11.25 7.60 9.88
CA THR A 102 12.04 8.22 8.80
C THR A 102 11.20 9.16 7.92
N TYR A 103 9.88 9.10 8.05
CA TYR A 103 8.93 9.88 7.27
C TYR A 103 8.24 11.00 8.06
N SER A 104 7.77 11.99 7.32
CA SER A 104 6.71 12.90 7.75
C SER A 104 5.81 13.23 6.57
N TRP A 105 4.61 13.75 6.82
CA TRP A 105 3.65 14.02 5.76
C TRP A 105 4.20 14.90 4.63
N LEU A 106 4.92 15.97 4.98
CA LEU A 106 5.47 16.96 4.03
C LEU A 106 7.01 17.00 4.04
N GLY A 107 7.69 16.00 4.58
CA GLY A 107 9.16 15.96 4.62
C GLY A 107 9.83 16.98 5.55
N ARG A 108 9.19 17.34 6.66
CA ARG A 108 9.75 18.29 7.65
C ARG A 108 10.93 17.67 8.41
N LYS A 109 11.88 18.52 8.82
CA LYS A 109 13.05 18.15 9.65
C LYS A 109 13.94 17.08 9.00
N GLY A 110 14.17 17.18 7.69
CA GLY A 110 15.01 16.24 6.94
C GLY A 110 14.41 14.84 6.75
N LYS A 111 13.14 14.64 7.12
CA LYS A 111 12.43 13.38 6.90
C LYS A 111 11.95 13.26 5.46
N LYS A 112 11.70 12.05 5.01
CA LYS A 112 11.10 11.78 3.68
C LYS A 112 9.62 12.16 3.64
N VAL A 113 9.11 12.45 2.45
CA VAL A 113 7.71 12.84 2.22
C VAL A 113 6.84 11.60 2.13
N PHE A 114 5.94 11.42 3.10
CA PHE A 114 5.00 10.29 3.10
C PHE A 114 3.85 10.50 2.11
N LYS A 115 3.38 11.75 1.95
CA LYS A 115 2.22 12.10 1.11
C LYS A 115 2.34 11.63 -0.34
N THR A 116 3.56 11.56 -0.87
CA THR A 116 3.84 11.20 -2.27
C THR A 116 3.92 9.70 -2.50
N LEU A 117 3.90 8.88 -1.44
CA LEU A 117 3.88 7.43 -1.57
C LEU A 117 2.49 6.95 -2.01
N LYS A 118 2.44 5.98 -2.92
CA LYS A 118 1.25 5.20 -3.26
C LYS A 118 0.67 4.50 -2.04
N VAL A 119 1.48 4.17 -1.03
CA VAL A 119 1.00 3.70 0.28
C VAL A 119 0.07 4.73 0.95
N ALA A 120 0.36 6.03 0.85
CA ALA A 120 -0.53 7.06 1.40
C ALA A 120 -1.85 7.12 0.63
N SER A 121 -1.80 7.07 -0.71
CA SER A 121 -3.01 6.99 -1.54
C SER A 121 -3.82 5.74 -1.25
N LEU A 122 -3.15 4.59 -1.07
CA LEU A 122 -3.77 3.31 -0.75
C LEU A 122 -4.59 3.39 0.54
N VAL A 123 -4.02 3.96 1.61
CA VAL A 123 -4.74 4.14 2.88
C VAL A 123 -5.93 5.10 2.74
N ILE A 124 -5.77 6.17 1.95
CA ILE A 124 -6.85 7.13 1.67
C ILE A 124 -8.01 6.44 0.95
N GLU A 125 -7.74 5.76 -0.16
CA GLU A 125 -8.79 5.09 -0.96
C GLU A 125 -9.45 3.96 -0.17
N SER A 126 -8.67 3.17 0.59
CA SER A 126 -9.21 2.12 1.46
C SER A 126 -10.16 2.68 2.53
N ALA A 127 -9.84 3.83 3.12
CA ALA A 127 -10.68 4.50 4.10
C ALA A 127 -11.97 5.06 3.47
N THR A 128 -11.87 5.65 2.27
CA THR A 128 -13.03 6.15 1.52
C THR A 128 -14.02 5.02 1.19
N VAL A 129 -13.52 3.82 0.89
CA VAL A 129 -14.36 2.64 0.68
C VAL A 129 -14.96 2.13 2.00
N ALA A 130 -14.16 2.09 3.07
CA ALA A 130 -14.56 1.47 4.33
C ALA A 130 -15.48 2.34 5.21
N ILE A 131 -15.38 3.66 5.13
CA ILE A 131 -15.99 4.59 6.07
C ILE A 131 -16.96 5.50 5.32
N LYS A 132 -18.23 5.43 5.69
CA LYS A 132 -19.28 6.26 5.11
C LYS A 132 -19.04 7.74 5.44
N ASP A 133 -19.26 8.62 4.46
CA ASP A 133 -19.23 10.08 4.58
C ASP A 133 -17.90 10.68 5.10
N VAL A 134 -16.81 9.91 5.07
CA VAL A 134 -15.48 10.40 5.47
C VAL A 134 -14.90 11.33 4.40
N THR A 135 -14.26 12.42 4.82
CA THR A 135 -13.55 13.31 3.89
C THR A 135 -12.09 12.91 3.74
N LYS A 136 -11.53 13.14 2.54
CA LYS A 136 -10.09 12.99 2.30
C LYS A 136 -9.26 13.80 3.29
N GLN A 137 -9.68 15.02 3.63
CA GLN A 137 -8.97 15.87 4.59
C GLN A 137 -8.88 15.23 5.98
N GLU A 138 -9.97 14.60 6.45
CA GLU A 138 -9.99 13.91 7.74
C GLU A 138 -9.03 12.72 7.76
N ILE A 139 -9.04 11.91 6.69
CA ILE A 139 -8.12 10.76 6.56
C ILE A 139 -6.67 11.25 6.54
N GLU A 140 -6.35 12.28 5.76
CA GLU A 140 -5.01 12.88 5.70
C GLU A 140 -4.55 13.38 7.08
N LYS A 141 -5.44 14.01 7.87
CA LYS A 141 -5.13 14.44 9.25
C LYS A 141 -4.83 13.24 10.15
N CYS A 142 -5.56 12.14 10.00
CA CYS A 142 -5.31 10.91 10.76
C CYS A 142 -3.96 10.28 10.39
N ILE A 143 -3.63 10.19 9.09
CA ILE A 143 -2.34 9.68 8.61
C ILE A 143 -1.19 10.57 9.12
N GLN A 144 -1.33 11.89 9.00
CA GLN A 144 -0.38 12.87 9.55
C GLN A 144 -0.12 12.66 11.03
N LEU A 145 -1.18 12.51 11.82
CA LEU A 145 -1.09 12.27 13.25
C LEU A 145 -0.37 10.95 13.56
N TRP A 146 -0.70 9.89 12.81
CA TRP A 146 -0.08 8.58 12.96
C TRP A 146 1.42 8.64 12.63
N VAL A 147 1.84 9.16 11.48
CA VAL A 147 3.27 9.25 11.13
C VAL A 147 4.02 10.16 12.11
N ARG A 148 3.42 11.29 12.53
CA ARG A 148 4.03 12.21 13.52
C ARG A 148 4.35 11.51 14.85
N ARG A 149 3.46 10.63 15.32
CA ARG A 149 3.58 9.91 16.60
C ARG A 149 4.37 8.60 16.50
N ALA A 150 5.03 8.31 15.37
CA ALA A 150 5.77 7.06 15.20
C ALA A 150 6.88 6.88 16.25
N PHE A 151 7.59 7.96 16.60
CA PHE A 151 8.62 7.93 17.64
C PHE A 151 8.04 7.59 19.03
N ASP A 152 6.94 8.24 19.40
CA ASP A 152 6.26 7.99 20.67
C ASP A 152 5.76 6.53 20.72
N ARG A 153 5.15 6.04 19.64
CA ARG A 153 4.72 4.64 19.53
C ARG A 153 5.88 3.66 19.69
N LYS A 154 7.03 3.92 19.07
CA LYS A 154 8.24 3.09 19.24
C LYS A 154 8.68 3.05 20.71
N LYS A 155 8.76 4.21 21.35
CA LYS A 155 9.14 4.31 22.78
C LYS A 155 8.16 3.55 23.67
N HIS A 156 6.86 3.68 23.44
CA HIS A 156 5.83 2.96 24.21
C HIS A 156 5.86 1.46 23.99
N ALA A 157 6.17 1.00 22.78
CA ALA A 157 6.31 -0.43 22.49
C ALA A 157 7.49 -1.05 23.25
N LEU A 158 8.64 -0.35 23.31
CA LEU A 158 9.81 -0.81 24.07
C LEU A 158 9.55 -0.89 25.58
N ASN A 159 8.79 0.06 26.13
CA ASN A 159 8.50 0.12 27.57
C ASN A 159 7.48 -0.93 28.05
N LYS A 160 6.76 -1.60 27.14
CA LYS A 160 5.81 -2.69 27.47
C LYS A 160 6.44 -4.08 27.43
N SER A 161 7.69 -4.19 26.97
CA SER A 161 8.42 -5.46 26.83
C SER A 161 9.19 -5.87 28.09
N PHE A 162 8.92 -5.21 29.22
CA PHE A 162 9.45 -5.46 30.57
C PHE A 162 8.29 -5.52 31.56
#